data_AF-A0A7Y2EV17-F1
#
_entry.id   AF-A0A7Y2EV17-F1
#
_cell.length_a   1.000
_cell.length_b   1.000
_cell.length_c   1.000
_cell.angle_alpha   90.00
_cell.angle_beta   90.00
_cell.angle_gamma   90.00
#
_symmetry.space_group_name_H-M   'P 1'
#
loop_
_entity.id
_entity.type
_entity.pdbx_description
1 polymer ?
#
loop_
_entity_poly.entity_id
_entity_poly.type
_entity_poly.pdbx_seq_one_letter_code
_entity_poly.pdbx_strand_id
1 'polypeptide(L)' 'MRKHETRTCPYCDLVFTYHAELIDHVVNDHPDHAAVVAGLEVHELPHD' A
#
# COMPACT_ATOMS: atom_id res chain seq x y z
N MET A 1 0.83 5.80 20.58
CA MET A 1 2.08 5.51 19.83
C MET A 1 1.72 5.51 18.37
N ARG A 2 2.19 6.49 17.57
CA ARG A 2 1.88 6.53 16.14
C ARG A 2 2.68 5.40 15.51
N LYS A 3 1.98 4.33 15.12
CA LYS A 3 2.58 3.13 14.55
C LYS A 3 3.29 3.57 13.28
N HIS A 4 4.56 3.24 13.13
CA HIS A 4 5.24 3.40 11.86
C HIS A 4 4.52 2.47 10.87
N GLU A 5 3.70 3.05 10.01
CA GLU A 5 2.82 2.36 9.07
C GLU A 5 3.68 1.83 7.93
N THR A 6 4.35 0.70 8.17
CA THR A 6 4.98 -0.05 7.09
C THR A 6 3.86 -0.54 6.16
N ARG A 7 4.01 -0.27 4.87
CA ARG A 7 3.00 -0.64 3.88
C ARG A 7 3.46 -1.90 3.21
N THR A 8 2.77 -2.98 3.54
CA THR A 8 3.03 -4.28 2.92
C THR A 8 2.20 -4.36 1.65
N CYS A 9 2.78 -4.87 0.58
CA CYS A 9 2.02 -5.14 -0.62
C CYS A 9 0.97 -6.24 -0.31
N PRO A 10 -0.29 -6.10 -0.76
CA PRO A 10 -1.29 -7.14 -0.56
C PRO A 10 -1.17 -8.29 -1.58
N TYR A 11 -0.36 -8.10 -2.63
CA TYR A 11 -0.15 -9.06 -3.70
C TYR A 11 1.16 -9.85 -3.55
N CYS A 12 2.05 -9.38 -2.68
CA CYS A 12 3.30 -10.05 -2.33
C CYS A 12 3.73 -9.66 -0.90
N ASP A 13 4.52 -10.48 -0.24
CA ASP A 13 4.98 -10.22 1.14
C ASP A 13 6.10 -9.14 1.25
N LEU A 14 6.20 -8.23 0.27
CA LEU A 14 7.17 -7.14 0.33
C LEU A 14 6.66 -5.99 1.21
N VAL A 15 7.54 -5.52 2.10
CA VAL A 15 7.25 -4.45 3.05
C VAL A 15 8.01 -3.20 2.63
N PHE A 16 7.28 -2.10 2.45
CA PHE A 16 7.82 -0.81 2.07
C PHE A 16 7.69 0.21 3.19
N THR A 17 8.68 1.09 3.28
CA THR A 17 8.70 2.19 4.26
C THR A 17 7.91 3.39 3.75
N TYR A 18 7.86 3.59 2.43
CA TYR A 18 7.24 4.74 1.79
C TYR A 18 6.11 4.34 0.84
N HIS A 19 5.09 5.20 0.74
CA HIS A 19 3.98 4.99 -0.20
C HIS A 19 4.45 4.93 -1.64
N ALA A 20 5.34 5.84 -2.01
CA ALA A 20 5.83 5.98 -3.36
C ALA A 20 6.54 4.71 -3.82
N GLU A 21 7.33 4.09 -2.94
CA GLU A 21 8.01 2.82 -3.26
C GLU A 21 7.02 1.66 -3.40
N LEU A 22 5.98 1.60 -2.57
CA LEU A 22 4.90 0.62 -2.75
C LEU A 22 4.20 0.82 -4.10
N ILE A 23 3.84 2.07 -4.45
CA ILE A 23 3.16 2.37 -5.71
C ILE A 23 4.06 1.99 -6.89
N ASP A 24 5.32 2.41 -6.89
CA ASP A 24 6.28 2.08 -7.95
C ASP A 24 6.45 0.56 -8.10
N HIS A 25 6.60 -0.15 -6.97
CA HIS A 25 6.66 -1.60 -6.96
C HIS A 25 5.42 -2.23 -7.59
N VAL A 26 4.21 -1.83 -7.19
CA VAL A 26 2.98 -2.41 -7.75
C VAL A 26 2.80 -1.98 -9.20
N VAL A 27 3.18 -0.77 -9.62
CA VAL A 27 3.14 -0.35 -11.03
C VAL A 27 4.04 -1.22 -11.91
N ASN A 28 5.24 -1.55 -11.45
CA ASN A 28 6.22 -2.32 -12.22
C ASN A 28 6.00 -3.84 -12.13
N ASP A 29 5.70 -4.37 -10.95
CA ASP A 29 5.62 -5.82 -10.67
C ASP A 29 4.18 -6.35 -10.76
N HIS A 30 3.20 -5.50 -10.45
CA HIS A 30 1.78 -5.84 -10.44
C HIS A 30 0.95 -4.83 -11.26
N PRO A 31 1.24 -4.64 -12.56
CA PRO A 31 0.65 -3.57 -13.38
C PRO A 31 -0.88 -3.59 -13.43
N ASP A 32 -1.50 -4.77 -13.26
CA ASP A 32 -2.96 -4.95 -13.19
C ASP A 32 -3.59 -4.33 -11.93
N HIS A 33 -2.80 -4.20 -10.87
CA HIS A 33 -3.24 -3.76 -9.55
C HIS A 33 -2.73 -2.36 -9.16
N ALA A 34 -1.97 -1.71 -10.04
CA ALA A 34 -1.38 -0.39 -9.82
C ALA A 34 -2.41 0.69 -9.48
N ALA A 35 -3.57 0.65 -10.14
CA ALA A 35 -4.67 1.58 -9.89
C ALA A 35 -5.32 1.39 -8.51
N VAL A 36 -5.24 0.18 -7.94
CA VAL A 36 -5.87 -0.17 -6.67
C VAL A 36 -5.09 0.44 -5.50
N VAL A 37 -3.76 0.32 -5.50
CA VAL A 37 -2.91 0.85 -4.42
C VAL A 37 -2.79 2.37 -4.43
N ALA A 38 -2.87 3.02 -5.59
CA ALA A 38 -2.92 4.48 -5.66
C ALA A 38 -4.19 5.06 -4.98
N GLY A 39 -5.26 4.27 -4.95
CA GLY A 39 -6.54 4.60 -4.32
C GLY A 39 -6.77 3.96 -2.95
N LEU A 40 -5.81 3.20 -2.40
CA LEU A 40 -5.82 2.79 -0.99
C LEU A 40 -5.45 4.01 -0.12
N GLU A 41 -6.30 5.02 -0.18
CA GLU A 41 -6.48 5.93 0.93
C GLU A 41 -6.81 5.07 2.16
N VAL A 42 -6.14 5.41 3.25
CA VAL A 42 -6.24 4.75 4.53
C VAL A 42 -7.69 4.33 4.78
N HIS A 43 -7.87 3.04 5.03
CA HIS A 43 -9.13 2.51 5.49
C HIS A 43 -9.44 3.18 6.84
N GLU A 44 -10.10 4.33 6.82
CA GLU A 44 -10.92 4.76 7.93
C GLU A 44 -12.10 3.79 7.98
N LEU A 45 -11.88 2.65 8.63
CA LEU A 45 -12.99 1.93 9.20
C LEU A 45 -13.71 2.91 10.12
N PRO A 46 -15.00 3.19 9.90
CA PRO A 46 -15.78 3.84 10.92
C PRO A 46 -15.67 2.98 12.18
N HIS A 47 -15.00 3.51 13.21
CA HIS A 47 -15.21 3.01 14.56
C HIS A 47 -16.62 3.45 14.95
N ASP A 48 -17.44 2.42 15.20
CA ASP A 48 -18.76 2.40 15.85
C ASP A 48 -19.19 3.71 16.56
#